data_AF-A0A947T585-F1
#
_entry.id   AF-A0A947T585-F1
#
_cell.length_a   1.000
_cell.length_b   1.000
_cell.length_c   1.000
_cell.angle_alpha   90.00
_cell.angle_beta   90.00
_cell.angle_gamma   90.00
#
_symmetry.space_group_name_H-M   'P 1'
#
loop_
_entity.id
_entity.type
_entity.pdbx_description
1 polymer ?
#
loop_
_entity_poly.entity_id
_entity_poly.type
_entity_poly.pdbx_seq_one_letter_code
_entity_poly.pdbx_strand_id
1 'polypeptide(L)'
;GGDATTNEFLSYRMDLDYGDLTSPTREIATLSGLRAGDQVSVLKDIYDGFEIEYVVDPNVGEVFKLYPQGGGDLLLWGPVDGHEDEDLVRGIYSPDSCGA
;
A
#
# COMPACT_ATOMS: atom_id res chain seq x y z
N GLY A 1 30.42 13.14 -26.20
CA GLY A 1 28.95 13.01 -26.19
C GLY A 1 28.65 11.78 -25.40
N GLY A 2 27.94 11.85 -24.27
CA GLY A 2 26.55 12.32 -24.16
C GLY A 2 25.68 11.17 -24.66
N ASP A 3 24.88 10.46 -23.88
CA ASP A 3 24.19 10.77 -22.64
C ASP A 3 24.05 9.45 -21.87
N ALA A 4 24.49 9.42 -20.61
CA ALA A 4 24.31 8.25 -19.75
C ALA A 4 22.87 8.28 -19.26
N THR A 5 22.09 7.29 -19.68
CA THR A 5 20.75 6.98 -19.18
C THR A 5 20.88 6.57 -17.71
N THR A 6 21.05 7.55 -16.82
CA THR A 6 20.89 7.35 -15.40
C THR A 6 19.39 7.41 -15.14
N ASN A 7 18.72 6.27 -15.36
CA ASN A 7 17.59 5.94 -14.50
C ASN A 7 18.13 5.98 -13.09
N GLU A 8 17.92 7.09 -12.39
CA GLU A 8 18.19 7.21 -10.97
C GLU A 8 17.30 6.18 -10.29
N PHE A 9 17.86 4.98 -10.08
CA PHE A 9 17.34 4.00 -9.14
C PHE A 9 17.42 4.67 -7.77
N LEU A 10 16.39 5.44 -7.42
CA LEU A 10 16.17 5.93 -6.07
C LEU A 10 16.05 4.69 -5.21
N SER A 11 17.16 4.43 -4.54
CA SER A 11 17.36 3.33 -3.63
C SER A 11 16.48 3.60 -2.42
N TYR A 12 15.24 3.09 -2.45
CA TYR A 12 14.39 3.07 -1.27
C TYR A 12 15.05 2.12 -0.26
N ARG A 13 15.87 2.68 0.63
CA ARG A 13 16.22 2.00 1.88
C ARG A 13 14.97 1.99 2.75
N MET A 14 14.19 0.93 2.60
CA MET A 14 13.29 0.42 3.64
C MET A 14 14.15 -0.01 4.83
N ASP A 15 14.47 0.94 5.69
CA ASP A 15 14.97 0.71 7.04
C ASP A 15 14.14 1.61 7.96
N LEU A 16 12.86 1.27 8.04
CA LEU A 16 11.95 1.75 9.07
C LEU A 16 11.41 0.48 9.69
N ASP A 17 11.82 0.27 10.94
CA ASP A 17 11.44 -0.78 11.87
C ASP A 17 9.91 -0.79 12.06
N TYR A 18 9.21 -1.28 11.06
CA TYR A 18 7.85 -1.79 11.14
C TYR A 18 7.99 -3.21 11.66
N GLY A 19 7.24 -3.54 12.72
CA GLY A 19 7.29 -4.83 13.40
C GLY A 19 7.53 -6.00 12.44
N ASP A 20 8.66 -6.67 12.64
CA ASP A 20 9.07 -7.91 11.99
C ASP A 20 8.89 -7.95 10.45
N LEU A 21 9.64 -7.10 9.75
CA LEU A 21 9.93 -7.23 8.30
C LEU A 21 10.59 -8.58 7.91
N THR A 22 10.95 -9.42 8.89
CA THR A 22 11.43 -10.79 8.70
C THR A 22 10.33 -11.84 8.63
N SER A 23 9.08 -11.47 8.94
CA SER A 23 7.96 -12.26 8.45
C SER A 23 8.01 -12.16 6.93
N PRO A 24 8.06 -13.30 6.22
CA PRO A 24 8.14 -13.28 4.76
C PRO A 24 7.10 -12.28 4.32
N THR A 25 7.49 -11.30 3.49
CA THR A 25 6.58 -10.37 2.80
C THR A 25 5.63 -11.27 2.05
N ARG A 26 4.63 -11.76 2.78
CA ARG A 26 3.73 -12.79 2.34
C ARG A 26 3.06 -12.02 1.24
N GLU A 27 3.20 -12.51 0.03
CA GLU A 27 2.39 -12.07 -1.09
C GLU A 27 0.94 -12.30 -0.63
N ILE A 28 0.42 -11.36 0.16
CA ILE A 28 -0.98 -11.24 0.48
C ILE A 28 -1.50 -10.58 -0.78
N ALA A 29 -1.53 -11.36 -1.87
CA ALA A 29 -2.72 -11.33 -2.69
C ALA A 29 -3.84 -11.46 -1.67
N THR A 30 -4.51 -10.35 -1.36
CA THR A 30 -5.72 -10.40 -0.54
C THR A 30 -6.62 -11.45 -1.19
N LEU A 31 -7.53 -12.09 -0.46
CA LEU A 31 -8.44 -13.05 -1.10
C LEU A 31 -9.23 -12.42 -2.27
N SER A 32 -9.25 -11.07 -2.32
CA SER A 32 -9.79 -10.21 -3.38
C SER A 32 -8.86 -10.01 -4.60
N GLY A 33 -7.57 -10.36 -4.51
CA GLY A 33 -6.62 -10.36 -5.63
C GLY A 33 -5.62 -9.21 -5.68
N LEU A 34 -5.69 -8.23 -4.77
CA LEU A 34 -4.79 -7.06 -4.76
C LEU A 34 -3.38 -7.42 -4.28
N ARG A 35 -2.35 -6.90 -4.96
CA ARG A 35 -0.93 -7.11 -4.65
C ARG A 35 -0.17 -5.80 -4.52
N ALA A 36 0.91 -5.82 -3.74
CA ALA A 36 1.88 -4.72 -3.79
C ALA A 36 2.53 -4.67 -5.18
N GLY A 37 2.61 -3.48 -5.75
CA GLY A 37 2.99 -3.20 -7.13
C GLY A 37 1.81 -3.10 -8.10
N ASP A 38 0.59 -3.43 -7.68
CA ASP A 38 -0.60 -3.14 -8.48
C ASP A 38 -0.89 -1.63 -8.51
N GLN A 39 -1.61 -1.20 -9.53
CA GLN A 39 -2.06 0.18 -9.66
C GLN A 39 -3.19 0.49 -8.66
N VAL A 40 -3.28 1.75 -8.27
CA VAL A 40 -4.36 2.28 -7.44
C VAL A 40 -5.72 2.13 -8.13
N SER A 41 -5.79 2.15 -9.46
CA SER A 41 -6.99 1.77 -10.21
C SER A 41 -7.49 0.36 -9.86
N VAL A 42 -6.59 -0.61 -9.76
CA VAL A 42 -6.92 -1.99 -9.38
C VAL A 42 -7.41 -2.07 -7.94
N LEU A 43 -6.81 -1.30 -7.02
CA LEU A 43 -7.32 -1.14 -5.64
C LEU A 43 -8.77 -0.62 -5.64
N LYS A 44 -9.04 0.46 -6.40
CA LYS A 44 -10.38 1.06 -6.49
C LYS A 44 -11.40 0.07 -7.08
N ASP A 45 -11.02 -0.68 -8.12
CA ASP A 45 -11.88 -1.66 -8.77
C ASP A 45 -12.19 -2.87 -7.87
N ILE A 46 -11.18 -3.43 -7.20
CA ILE A 46 -11.34 -4.62 -6.34
C ILE A 46 -12.21 -4.30 -5.13
N TYR A 47 -12.09 -3.08 -4.60
CA TYR A 47 -12.82 -2.62 -3.43
C TYR A 47 -13.94 -1.63 -3.80
N ASP A 48 -14.49 -1.75 -5.01
CA ASP A 48 -15.72 -1.05 -5.37
C ASP A 48 -16.83 -1.40 -4.36
N GLY A 49 -17.38 -0.38 -3.70
CA GLY A 49 -18.32 -0.55 -2.59
C GLY A 49 -17.70 -0.54 -1.18
N PHE A 50 -16.40 -0.28 -1.04
CA PHE A 50 -15.77 0.04 0.25
C PHE A 50 -15.43 1.55 0.31
N GLU A 51 -15.12 2.03 1.49
CA GLU A 51 -14.64 3.40 1.68
C GLU A 51 -13.10 3.40 1.71
N ILE A 52 -12.48 4.15 0.78
CA ILE A 52 -11.03 4.29 0.67
C ILE A 52 -10.66 5.72 1.03
N GLU A 53 -9.89 5.89 2.11
CA GLU A 53 -9.34 7.17 2.53
C GLU A 53 -7.83 7.23 2.25
N TYR A 54 -7.36 8.34 1.70
CA TYR A 54 -5.93 8.60 1.53
C TYR A 54 -5.47 9.58 2.60
N VAL A 55 -4.45 9.21 3.36
CA VAL A 55 -3.89 10.04 4.42
C VAL A 55 -2.37 10.07 4.31
N VAL A 56 -1.77 11.19 4.71
CA VAL A 56 -0.31 11.29 4.76
C VAL A 56 0.17 10.83 6.13
N ASP A 57 0.89 9.71 6.16
CA ASP A 57 1.61 9.24 7.34
C ASP A 57 3.01 9.89 7.38
N PRO A 58 3.44 10.43 8.53
CA PRO A 58 4.72 11.12 8.64
C PRO A 58 5.95 10.21 8.43
N ASN A 59 5.81 8.88 8.47
CA ASN A 59 6.93 7.94 8.37
C ASN A 59 7.03 7.30 6.98
N VAL A 60 5.91 7.02 6.34
CA VAL A 60 5.88 6.30 5.05
C VAL A 60 5.32 7.12 3.89
N GLY A 61 4.83 8.33 4.14
CA GLY A 61 4.23 9.19 3.12
C GLY A 61 2.75 8.88 2.93
N GLU A 62 2.26 8.99 1.71
CA GLU A 62 0.83 8.76 1.43
C GLU A 62 0.47 7.28 1.61
N VAL A 63 -0.63 7.04 2.32
CA VAL A 63 -1.15 5.69 2.57
C VAL A 63 -2.64 5.66 2.25
N PHE A 64 -3.10 4.56 1.68
CA PHE A 64 -4.52 4.24 1.61
C PHE A 64 -4.96 3.56 2.92
N LYS A 65 -6.22 3.78 3.27
CA LYS A 65 -6.93 3.12 4.36
C LYS A 65 -8.29 2.66 3.84
N LEU A 66 -8.62 1.40 4.08
CA LEU A 66 -9.82 0.75 3.59
C LEU A 66 -10.76 0.45 4.75
N TYR A 67 -12.01 0.90 4.63
CA TYR A 67 -13.07 0.71 5.61
C TYR A 67 -14.30 0.05 4.98
N PRO A 68 -15.12 -0.69 5.74
CA PRO A 68 -16.39 -1.22 5.24
C PRO A 68 -17.35 -0.08 4.90
N GLN A 69 -18.23 -0.32 3.91
CA GLN A 69 -19.26 0.63 3.52
C GLN A 69 -20.17 0.98 4.72
N GLY A 70 -20.32 2.28 5.02
CA GLY A 70 -21.13 2.74 6.15
C GLY A 70 -20.37 2.91 7.47
N GLY A 71 -19.04 2.79 7.44
CA GLY A 71 -18.17 3.02 8.58
C GLY A 71 -17.94 1.76 9.41
N GLY A 72 -16.77 1.68 10.05
CA GLY A 72 -16.38 0.53 10.86
C GLY A 72 -14.88 0.49 11.12
N ASP A 73 -14.39 -0.68 11.47
CA ASP A 73 -12.97 -0.89 11.71
C ASP A 73 -12.17 -0.85 10.40
N LEU A 74 -10.94 -0.37 10.50
CA LEU A 74 -9.96 -0.42 9.41
C LEU A 74 -9.76 -1.87 8.99
N LEU A 75 -9.90 -2.16 7.69
CA LEU A 75 -9.74 -3.51 7.15
C LEU A 75 -8.33 -3.72 6.61
N LEU A 76 -7.86 -2.75 5.81
CA LEU A 76 -6.55 -2.78 5.16
C LEU A 76 -6.00 -1.36 5.10
N TRP A 77 -4.69 -1.24 5.09
CA TRP A 77 -4.00 0.01 4.84
C TRP A 77 -2.65 -0.27 4.18
N GLY A 78 -2.08 0.74 3.55
CA GLY A 78 -0.74 0.61 3.03
C GLY A 78 -0.25 1.81 2.25
N PRO A 79 1.07 1.93 2.06
CA PRO A 79 1.67 3.03 1.32
C PRO A 79 1.30 2.96 -0.16
N VAL A 80 1.14 4.14 -0.75
CA VAL A 80 0.93 4.34 -2.19
C VAL A 80 1.90 5.39 -2.69
N ASP A 81 2.23 5.34 -3.98
CA ASP A 81 3.02 6.40 -4.62
C ASP A 81 2.18 7.71 -4.81
N GLY A 82 0.86 7.59 -4.76
CA GLY A 82 -0.13 8.67 -4.83
C GLY A 82 -1.57 8.13 -4.91
N HIS A 83 -2.53 8.99 -5.28
CA HIS A 83 -3.96 8.67 -5.35
C HIS A 83 -4.51 8.62 -6.79
N GLU A 84 -3.67 8.85 -7.79
CA GLU A 84 -4.02 8.76 -9.21
C GLU A 84 -4.10 7.28 -9.64
N ASP A 85 -4.84 6.99 -10.70
CA ASP A 85 -5.13 5.62 -11.13
C ASP A 85 -3.89 4.83 -11.56
N GLU A 86 -2.86 5.53 -12.04
CA GLU A 86 -1.58 4.97 -12.50
C GLU A 86 -0.57 4.79 -11.36
N ASP A 87 -0.83 5.37 -10.18
CA ASP A 87 0.04 5.24 -9.01
C ASP A 87 0.04 3.82 -8.48
N LEU A 88 1.11 3.44 -7.76
CA LEU A 88 1.29 2.06 -7.32
C LEU A 88 1.02 1.91 -5.83
N VAL A 89 0.37 0.80 -5.50
CA VAL A 89 0.28 0.31 -4.11
C VAL A 89 1.63 -0.27 -3.71
N ARG A 90 2.29 0.32 -2.72
CA ARG A 90 3.65 -0.06 -2.31
C ARG A 90 3.69 -1.14 -1.25
N GLY A 91 2.60 -1.31 -0.51
CA GLY A 91 2.46 -2.35 0.49
C GLY A 91 0.99 -2.52 0.87
N ILE A 92 0.65 -3.67 1.42
CA ILE A 92 -0.69 -3.98 1.90
C ILE A 92 -0.53 -4.60 3.28
N TYR A 93 -1.13 -3.96 4.26
CA TYR A 93 -1.10 -4.36 5.66
C TYR A 93 -2.54 -4.45 6.17
N SER A 94 -2.87 -5.52 6.88
CA SER A 94 -4.06 -5.55 7.71
C SER A 94 -3.69 -4.93 9.07
N PRO A 95 -4.56 -4.12 9.70
CA PRO A 95 -4.38 -3.85 11.11
C PRO A 95 -4.39 -5.19 11.85
N ASP A 96 -3.44 -5.39 12.75
CA ASP A 96 -3.24 -6.64 13.48
C ASP A 96 -4.59 -7.22 13.94
N SER A 97 -5.00 -8.32 13.33
CA SER A 97 -6.07 -9.19 13.85
C SER A 97 -5.52 -10.09 14.96
N CYS A 98 -4.53 -9.61 15.72
CA CYS A 98 -3.97 -10.34 16.84
C CYS A 98 -4.76 -9.96 18.08
N GLY A 99 -5.87 -10.68 18.30
CA GLY A 99 -6.65 -10.58 19.51
C GLY A 99 -5.83 -10.96 20.74
N ALA A 100 -5.97 -10.15 21.78
CA ALA A 100 -5.94 -10.59 23.17
C ALA A 100 -6.87 -9.69 23.99
#